data_AF-A0A9R1XQ43-F1
#
_entry.id   AF-A0A9R1XQ43-F1
#
_cell.length_a   1.000
_cell.length_b   1.000
_cell.length_c   1.000
_cell.angle_alpha   90.00
_cell.angle_beta   90.00
_cell.angle_gamma   90.00
#
_symmetry.space_group_name_H-M   'P 1'
#
loop_
_entity.id
_entity.type
_entity.pdbx_description
1 polymer ?
#
loop_
_entity_poly.entity_id
_entity_poly.type
_entity_poly.pdbx_seq_one_letter_code
_entity_poly.pdbx_strand_id
1 'polypeptide(L)'
;MEWMKKIGEIVHHKIKTNGISMHVAEKGDGPVVLLFHGFPELWFSWRHQITHLSNHGYHVLPPDLRNYGDSDSLSSPSSYTFFHIVCDLIGLLGHFNQQQGATAVWHLSLFRPDRVKGIITLGIPFFPRYPINPTHLFTKSFGDDFYISQFQESGRVERDFAKYDYFTVIKKLLLINHGDVPIAPFGIEIIDHMEIPSAIRKHSMSILRTGEADA
;
A
#
# COMPACT_ATOMS: atom_id res chain seq x y z
N MET A 1 14.11 15.51 -10.82
CA MET A 1 15.53 15.16 -11.06
C MET A 1 16.40 15.45 -9.83
N GLU A 2 16.34 16.65 -9.24
CA GLU A 2 17.15 16.99 -8.05
C GLU A 2 16.76 16.24 -6.76
N TRP A 3 15.47 15.91 -6.59
CA TRP A 3 14.99 15.09 -5.47
C TRP A 3 15.49 13.63 -5.54
N MET A 4 15.74 13.09 -6.74
CA MET A 4 16.30 11.74 -6.91
C MET A 4 17.75 11.70 -6.42
N LYS A 5 18.51 12.79 -6.54
CA LYS A 5 19.87 12.91 -5.97
C LYS A 5 19.87 12.98 -4.44
N LYS A 6 18.82 13.54 -3.83
CA LYS A 6 18.69 13.70 -2.36
C LYS A 6 18.38 12.40 -1.62
N ILE A 7 17.86 11.40 -2.32
CA ILE A 7 17.49 10.11 -1.75
C ILE A 7 18.72 9.21 -1.50
N GLY A 8 19.90 9.58 -1.99
CA GLY A 8 21.02 8.65 -2.08
C GLY A 8 20.69 7.50 -3.04
N GLU A 9 21.62 6.59 -3.27
CA GLU A 9 21.35 5.43 -4.11
C GLU A 9 20.49 4.43 -3.32
N ILE A 10 19.22 4.30 -3.69
CA ILE A 10 18.37 3.17 -3.27
C ILE A 10 18.73 2.00 -4.16
N VAL A 11 19.03 0.85 -3.55
CA VAL A 11 19.30 -0.37 -4.30
C VAL A 11 17.97 -1.07 -4.56
N HIS A 12 17.82 -1.61 -5.76
CA HIS A 12 16.61 -2.31 -6.18
C HIS A 12 16.89 -3.78 -6.45
N HIS A 13 16.07 -4.64 -5.85
CA HIS A 13 16.21 -6.09 -5.91
C HIS A 13 14.98 -6.72 -6.53
N LYS A 14 15.20 -7.86 -7.21
CA LYS A 14 14.17 -8.81 -7.60
C LYS A 14 14.39 -10.11 -6.82
N ILE A 15 13.61 -10.31 -5.78
CA ILE A 15 13.76 -11.41 -4.83
C ILE A 15 12.73 -12.48 -5.14
N LYS A 16 13.20 -13.73 -5.34
CA LYS A 16 12.30 -14.88 -5.49
C LYS A 16 11.77 -15.29 -4.12
N THR A 17 10.47 -15.17 -3.91
CA THR A 17 9.79 -15.54 -2.67
C THR A 17 8.40 -16.09 -2.98
N ASN A 18 7.98 -17.17 -2.30
CA ASN A 18 6.63 -17.74 -2.38
C ASN A 18 6.07 -17.85 -3.83
N GLY A 19 6.92 -18.30 -4.76
CA GLY A 19 6.56 -18.52 -6.16
C GLY A 19 6.49 -17.28 -7.05
N ILE A 20 6.89 -16.09 -6.57
CA ILE A 20 6.93 -14.84 -7.33
C ILE A 20 8.31 -14.17 -7.29
N SER A 21 8.59 -13.33 -8.28
CA SER A 21 9.69 -12.36 -8.28
C SER A 21 9.18 -11.02 -7.73
N MET A 22 9.56 -10.70 -6.49
CA MET A 22 9.14 -9.50 -5.78
C MET A 22 10.18 -8.39 -5.93
N HIS A 23 9.73 -7.21 -6.34
CA HIS A 23 10.56 -6.00 -6.29
C HIS A 23 10.68 -5.49 -4.86
N VAL A 24 11.90 -5.11 -4.48
CA VAL A 24 12.20 -4.47 -3.19
C VAL A 24 13.17 -3.34 -3.40
N ALA A 25 12.81 -2.16 -2.89
CA ALA A 25 13.75 -1.07 -2.68
C ALA A 25 14.43 -1.24 -1.32
N GLU A 26 15.73 -0.97 -1.27
CA GLU A 26 16.57 -1.20 -0.10
C GLU A 26 17.46 0.01 0.19
N LYS A 27 17.59 0.34 1.48
CA LYS A 27 18.58 1.31 1.95
C LYS A 27 18.95 1.15 3.41
N GLY A 28 20.24 1.25 3.72
CA GLY A 28 20.81 1.18 5.07
C GLY A 28 21.05 -0.26 5.53
N ASP A 29 21.77 -0.45 6.64
CA ASP A 29 22.32 -1.77 7.02
C ASP A 29 22.07 -2.16 8.50
N GLY A 30 21.15 -1.46 9.18
CA GLY A 30 20.85 -1.67 10.60
C GLY A 30 19.65 -2.59 10.87
N PRO A 31 18.92 -2.36 11.99
CA PRO A 31 17.69 -3.11 12.27
C PRO A 31 16.65 -2.92 11.16
N VAL A 32 16.00 -4.01 10.74
CA VAL A 32 15.05 -3.95 9.62
C VAL A 32 13.77 -3.21 9.96
N VAL A 33 13.37 -2.30 9.07
CA VAL A 33 12.04 -1.69 9.00
C VAL A 33 11.43 -2.03 7.63
N LEU A 34 10.37 -2.84 7.66
CA LEU A 34 9.60 -3.23 6.49
C LEU A 34 8.42 -2.25 6.32
N LEU A 35 8.26 -1.68 5.13
CA LEU A 35 7.25 -0.63 4.86
C LEU A 35 6.24 -1.11 3.81
N PHE A 36 4.94 -0.98 4.10
CA PHE A 36 3.85 -1.53 3.31
C PHE A 36 3.02 -0.46 2.65
N HIS A 37 3.02 -0.39 1.33
CA HIS A 37 2.12 0.52 0.62
C HIS A 37 0.68 -0.02 0.59
N GLY A 38 -0.30 0.87 0.42
CA GLY A 38 -1.71 0.52 0.23
C GLY A 38 -2.12 0.48 -1.24
N PHE A 39 -3.42 0.57 -1.47
CA PHE A 39 -3.98 0.82 -2.79
C PHE A 39 -4.25 2.33 -2.94
N PRO A 40 -3.96 2.96 -4.10
CA PRO A 40 -3.22 2.47 -5.28
C PRO A 40 -1.78 2.99 -5.26
N GLU A 41 -0.95 2.39 -4.40
CA GLU A 41 0.39 2.89 -4.12
C GLU A 41 1.49 1.91 -4.58
N LEU A 42 2.75 2.30 -4.39
CA LEU A 42 3.97 1.51 -4.66
C LEU A 42 4.97 1.68 -3.52
N TRP A 43 6.09 0.95 -3.54
CA TRP A 43 7.25 1.19 -2.67
C TRP A 43 7.62 2.68 -2.59
N PHE A 44 7.43 3.39 -3.72
CA PHE A 44 7.78 4.79 -3.90
C PHE A 44 7.00 5.76 -3.00
N SER A 45 5.84 5.37 -2.48
CA SER A 45 5.12 6.16 -1.47
C SER A 45 5.98 6.42 -0.23
N TRP A 46 6.89 5.48 0.08
CA TRP A 46 7.76 5.54 1.26
C TRP A 46 9.07 6.30 1.04
N ARG A 47 9.32 6.89 -0.12
CA ARG A 47 10.60 7.56 -0.47
C ARG A 47 11.15 8.52 0.60
N HIS A 48 10.26 9.19 1.34
CA HIS A 48 10.62 10.09 2.43
C HIS A 48 11.06 9.32 3.67
N GLN A 49 10.30 8.30 4.06
CA GLN A 49 10.58 7.42 5.20
C GLN A 49 11.83 6.58 4.97
N ILE A 50 12.05 6.06 3.75
CA ILE A 50 13.27 5.34 3.38
C ILE A 50 14.50 6.18 3.72
N THR A 51 14.54 7.42 3.21
CA THR A 51 15.68 8.31 3.42
C THR A 51 15.84 8.68 4.89
N HIS A 52 14.74 9.00 5.57
CA HIS A 52 14.79 9.40 6.98
C HIS A 52 15.28 8.26 7.87
N LEU A 53 14.65 7.08 7.79
CA LEU A 53 14.98 5.93 8.62
C LEU A 53 16.39 5.40 8.32
N SER A 54 16.80 5.32 7.05
CA SER A 54 18.15 4.88 6.70
C SER A 54 19.22 5.77 7.31
N ASN A 55 19.00 7.10 7.28
CA ASN A 55 19.93 8.07 7.86
C ASN A 55 19.99 8.01 9.40
N HIS A 56 19.01 7.36 10.03
CA HIS A 56 18.98 7.08 11.47
C HIS A 56 19.41 5.64 11.79
N GLY A 57 20.10 4.97 10.87
CA GLY A 57 20.75 3.68 11.12
C GLY A 57 19.82 2.47 11.04
N TYR A 58 18.69 2.56 10.31
CA TYR A 58 17.83 1.41 10.02
C TYR A 58 18.08 0.83 8.63
N HIS A 59 17.81 -0.46 8.46
CA HIS A 59 17.75 -1.14 7.16
C HIS A 59 16.30 -1.11 6.67
N VAL A 60 16.02 -0.31 5.65
CA VAL A 60 14.64 -0.04 5.22
C VAL A 60 14.34 -0.82 3.95
N LEU A 61 13.27 -1.61 3.98
CA LEU A 61 12.90 -2.52 2.91
C LEU A 61 11.43 -2.29 2.50
N PRO A 62 11.08 -1.32 1.65
CA PRO A 62 9.75 -1.27 1.03
C PRO A 62 9.68 -2.18 -0.21
N PRO A 63 8.92 -3.28 -0.19
CA PRO A 63 8.57 -4.02 -1.39
C PRO A 63 7.46 -3.32 -2.19
N ASP A 64 7.42 -3.60 -3.48
CA ASP A 64 6.13 -3.62 -4.18
C ASP A 64 5.43 -4.92 -3.82
N LEU A 65 4.20 -4.84 -3.31
CA LEU A 65 3.41 -6.02 -3.00
C LEU A 65 3.10 -6.82 -4.28
N ARG A 66 2.79 -8.10 -4.12
CA ARG A 66 2.30 -8.97 -5.19
C ARG A 66 1.22 -8.24 -6.04
N ASN A 67 1.39 -8.24 -7.37
CA ASN A 67 0.58 -7.48 -8.36
C ASN A 67 0.70 -5.95 -8.34
N TYR A 68 1.70 -5.40 -7.66
CA TYR A 68 2.01 -3.97 -7.73
C TYR A 68 3.37 -3.74 -8.36
N GLY A 69 3.47 -2.59 -9.04
CA GLY A 69 4.72 -2.05 -9.59
C GLY A 69 5.54 -3.08 -10.34
N ASP A 70 6.76 -3.27 -9.88
CA ASP A 70 7.71 -4.20 -10.49
C ASP A 70 7.65 -5.59 -9.82
N SER A 71 6.64 -5.96 -9.04
CA SER A 71 6.43 -7.33 -8.55
C SER A 71 5.57 -8.15 -9.51
N ASP A 72 5.82 -9.46 -9.56
CA ASP A 72 5.02 -10.33 -10.44
C ASP A 72 3.53 -10.30 -10.07
N SER A 73 2.70 -10.46 -11.12
CA SER A 73 1.26 -10.61 -11.03
C SER A 73 0.87 -12.03 -11.44
N LEU A 74 0.00 -12.65 -10.65
CA LEU A 74 -0.61 -13.94 -10.97
C LEU A 74 -2.07 -13.72 -11.41
N SER A 75 -2.54 -14.47 -12.41
CA SER A 75 -3.87 -14.26 -12.98
C SER A 75 -5.04 -14.66 -12.05
N SER A 76 -4.81 -15.55 -11.07
CA SER A 76 -5.88 -16.07 -10.23
C SER A 76 -6.15 -15.15 -9.02
N PRO A 77 -7.39 -14.66 -8.82
CA PRO A 77 -7.77 -13.86 -7.65
C PRO A 77 -7.52 -14.58 -6.32
N SER A 78 -7.60 -15.92 -6.31
CA SER A 78 -7.32 -16.73 -5.11
C SER A 78 -5.86 -16.67 -4.64
N SER A 79 -4.95 -16.17 -5.48
CA SER A 79 -3.52 -16.00 -5.18
C SER A 79 -3.20 -14.73 -4.39
N TYR A 80 -4.21 -13.97 -3.95
CA TYR A 80 -4.07 -12.65 -3.31
C TYR A 80 -4.61 -12.58 -1.88
N THR A 81 -4.82 -13.74 -1.24
CA THR A 81 -5.23 -13.76 0.16
C THR A 81 -4.12 -13.23 1.08
N PHE A 82 -4.49 -12.79 2.29
CA PHE A 82 -3.51 -12.37 3.30
C PHE A 82 -2.46 -13.43 3.61
N PHE A 83 -2.77 -14.72 3.46
CA PHE A 83 -1.78 -15.78 3.63
C PHE A 83 -0.67 -15.72 2.58
N HIS A 84 -1.02 -15.49 1.30
CA HIS A 84 -0.02 -15.35 0.25
C HIS A 84 0.88 -14.15 0.50
N ILE A 85 0.28 -13.00 0.86
CA ILE A 85 1.04 -11.79 1.19
C ILE A 85 1.97 -12.06 2.38
N VAL A 86 1.48 -12.67 3.46
CA VAL A 86 2.31 -13.01 4.62
C VAL A 86 3.46 -13.96 4.25
N CYS A 87 3.21 -14.97 3.41
CA CYS A 87 4.25 -15.89 2.94
C CYS A 87 5.30 -15.18 2.08
N ASP A 88 4.88 -14.27 1.19
CA ASP A 88 5.80 -13.46 0.36
C ASP A 88 6.78 -12.69 1.27
N LEU A 89 6.27 -12.08 2.34
CA LEU A 89 7.05 -11.28 3.29
C LEU A 89 7.95 -12.12 4.19
N ILE A 90 7.50 -13.29 4.62
CA ILE A 90 8.36 -14.22 5.37
C ILE A 90 9.54 -14.65 4.51
N GLY A 91 9.32 -14.97 3.23
CA GLY A 91 10.41 -15.34 2.33
C GLY A 91 11.33 -14.15 2.01
N LEU A 92 10.79 -12.94 1.92
CA LEU A 92 11.58 -11.71 1.83
C LEU A 92 12.49 -11.51 3.05
N LEU A 93 11.95 -11.58 4.26
CA LEU A 93 12.75 -11.46 5.50
C LEU A 93 13.80 -12.58 5.60
N GLY A 94 13.44 -13.79 5.14
CA GLY A 94 14.36 -14.91 5.04
C GLY A 94 15.54 -14.65 4.09
N HIS A 95 15.30 -13.98 2.96
CA HIS A 95 16.36 -13.61 2.01
C HIS A 95 17.43 -12.71 2.64
N PHE A 96 17.01 -11.76 3.46
CA PHE A 96 17.92 -10.85 4.18
C PHE A 96 18.51 -11.47 5.46
N ASN A 97 18.29 -12.76 5.72
CA ASN A 97 18.67 -13.47 6.95
C ASN A 97 18.12 -12.82 8.23
N GLN A 98 17.01 -12.10 8.11
CA GLN A 98 16.44 -11.35 9.23
C GLN A 98 15.49 -12.24 10.01
N GLN A 99 15.92 -12.58 11.22
CA GLN A 99 15.13 -13.43 12.11
C GLN A 99 13.99 -12.65 12.78
N GLN A 100 14.09 -11.31 12.84
CA GLN A 100 13.05 -10.41 13.33
C GLN A 100 12.95 -9.25 12.35
N GLY A 101 11.77 -9.01 11.80
CA GLY A 101 11.45 -7.81 11.03
C GLY A 101 10.65 -6.83 11.89
N ALA A 102 10.81 -5.52 11.67
CA ALA A 102 9.90 -4.54 12.26
C ALA A 102 8.76 -4.20 11.29
N THR A 103 7.57 -4.05 11.89
CA THR A 103 6.28 -3.58 11.37
C THR A 103 5.77 -4.26 10.12
N ALA A 104 4.60 -4.88 10.20
CA ALA A 104 3.82 -5.29 9.05
C ALA A 104 2.32 -5.34 9.34
N VAL A 105 1.54 -5.44 8.26
CA VAL A 105 0.08 -5.62 8.24
C VAL A 105 -0.37 -6.59 9.34
N TRP A 106 -1.46 -6.26 10.04
CA TRP A 106 -2.03 -6.99 11.18
C TRP A 106 -1.90 -8.53 11.10
N HIS A 107 -2.10 -9.11 9.91
CA HIS A 107 -1.98 -10.55 9.67
C HIS A 107 -0.57 -11.13 9.85
N LEU A 108 0.51 -10.42 9.46
CA LEU A 108 1.87 -10.92 9.73
C LEU A 108 2.11 -10.98 11.23
N SER A 109 1.69 -9.95 11.97
CA SER A 109 1.85 -9.89 13.42
C SER A 109 1.00 -10.92 14.16
N LEU A 110 -0.20 -11.22 13.65
CA LEU A 110 -1.06 -12.27 14.20
C LEU A 110 -0.52 -13.68 13.90
N PHE A 111 -0.02 -13.93 12.69
CA PHE A 111 0.44 -15.26 12.30
C PHE A 111 1.88 -15.54 12.72
N ARG A 112 2.73 -14.51 12.82
CA ARG A 112 4.17 -14.59 13.15
C ARG A 112 4.59 -13.51 14.14
N PRO A 113 4.00 -13.49 15.35
CA PRO A 113 4.40 -12.54 16.39
C PRO A 113 5.87 -12.70 16.78
N ASP A 114 6.44 -13.90 16.64
CA ASP A 114 7.86 -14.21 16.86
C ASP A 114 8.81 -13.44 15.92
N ARG A 115 8.30 -12.95 14.79
CA ARG A 115 9.06 -12.22 13.78
C ARG A 115 8.84 -10.72 13.83
N VAL A 116 7.96 -10.20 14.69
CA VAL A 116 7.58 -8.77 14.69
C VAL A 116 7.94 -8.10 16.01
N LYS A 117 8.87 -7.14 15.98
CA LYS A 117 9.30 -6.41 17.19
C LYS A 117 8.38 -5.25 17.59
N GLY A 118 7.65 -4.69 16.63
CA GLY A 118 6.74 -3.56 16.82
C GLY A 118 5.94 -3.30 15.55
N ILE A 119 4.83 -2.55 15.68
CA ILE A 119 3.92 -2.22 14.58
C ILE A 119 3.58 -0.73 14.64
N ILE A 120 3.69 -0.06 13.50
CA ILE A 120 3.17 1.29 13.26
C ILE A 120 2.16 1.18 12.11
N THR A 121 0.94 1.66 12.31
CA THR A 121 -0.11 1.65 11.27
C THR A 121 -0.56 3.06 10.94
N LEU A 122 -0.79 3.32 9.65
CA LEU A 122 -1.31 4.58 9.14
C LEU A 122 -2.60 4.28 8.36
N GLY A 123 -3.66 5.06 8.61
CA GLY A 123 -4.93 4.96 7.89
C GLY A 123 -5.89 3.87 8.42
N ILE A 124 -5.49 2.59 8.39
CA ILE A 124 -6.40 1.47 8.67
C ILE A 124 -6.15 0.85 10.06
N PRO A 125 -7.09 0.95 11.02
CA PRO A 125 -6.95 0.33 12.34
C PRO A 125 -7.10 -1.19 12.28
N PHE A 126 -6.86 -1.87 13.40
CA PHE A 126 -7.11 -3.31 13.50
C PHE A 126 -8.60 -3.60 13.49
N PHE A 127 -9.00 -4.55 12.65
CA PHE A 127 -10.34 -5.12 12.66
C PHE A 127 -10.24 -6.63 12.95
N PRO A 128 -10.87 -7.12 14.04
CA PRO A 128 -11.00 -8.56 14.27
C PRO A 128 -11.70 -9.23 13.08
N ARG A 129 -11.35 -10.50 12.82
CA ARG A 129 -11.97 -11.26 11.75
C ARG A 129 -13.43 -11.55 12.11
N TYR A 130 -14.35 -11.01 11.31
CA TYR A 130 -15.77 -11.33 11.39
C TYR A 130 -16.10 -12.63 10.63
N PRO A 131 -17.19 -13.33 10.98
CA PRO A 131 -17.61 -14.55 10.28
C PRO A 131 -18.18 -14.29 8.87
N ILE A 132 -18.38 -13.02 8.51
CA ILE A 132 -18.89 -12.59 7.20
C ILE A 132 -17.71 -12.16 6.34
N ASN A 133 -17.72 -12.52 5.05
CA ASN A 133 -16.74 -12.05 4.09
C ASN A 133 -16.73 -10.50 4.07
N PRO A 134 -15.57 -9.84 4.23
CA PRO A 134 -15.47 -8.37 4.22
C PRO A 134 -16.11 -7.72 2.99
N THR A 135 -15.95 -8.32 1.80
CA THR A 135 -16.58 -7.82 0.57
C THR A 135 -18.11 -7.79 0.69
N HIS A 136 -18.71 -8.84 1.25
CA HIS A 136 -20.16 -8.87 1.48
C HIS A 136 -20.58 -7.85 2.54
N LEU A 137 -19.75 -7.60 3.56
CA LEU A 137 -20.00 -6.58 4.56
C LEU A 137 -19.97 -5.18 3.94
N PHE A 138 -19.01 -4.91 3.05
CA PHE A 138 -18.92 -3.64 2.33
C PHE A 138 -20.12 -3.43 1.41
N THR A 139 -20.49 -4.42 0.59
CA THR A 139 -21.69 -4.34 -0.25
C THR A 139 -22.94 -4.13 0.59
N LYS A 140 -23.09 -4.81 1.74
CA LYS A 140 -24.25 -4.62 2.62
C LYS A 140 -24.29 -3.22 3.25
N SER A 141 -23.12 -2.64 3.55
CA SER A 141 -23.02 -1.36 4.26
C SER A 141 -23.08 -0.16 3.33
N PHE A 142 -22.51 -0.28 2.12
CA PHE A 142 -22.28 0.83 1.19
C PHE A 142 -22.89 0.62 -0.20
N GLY A 143 -23.49 -0.54 -0.47
CA GLY A 143 -24.08 -0.88 -1.77
C GLY A 143 -23.07 -1.38 -2.80
N ASP A 144 -23.58 -1.75 -3.97
CA ASP A 144 -22.76 -2.24 -5.10
C ASP A 144 -21.95 -1.13 -5.77
N ASP A 145 -22.34 0.13 -5.59
CA ASP A 145 -21.66 1.29 -6.16
C ASP A 145 -20.44 1.76 -5.34
N PHE A 146 -20.16 1.10 -4.21
CA PHE A 146 -18.92 1.29 -3.48
C PHE A 146 -17.73 0.74 -4.27
N TYR A 147 -16.62 1.48 -4.35
CA TYR A 147 -15.51 1.10 -5.23
C TYR A 147 -14.97 -0.31 -4.99
N ILE A 148 -14.84 -0.78 -3.74
CA ILE A 148 -14.35 -2.14 -3.44
C ILE A 148 -15.31 -3.17 -4.03
N SER A 149 -16.61 -2.91 -3.96
CA SER A 149 -17.66 -3.79 -4.49
C SER A 149 -17.64 -3.81 -6.02
N GLN A 150 -17.52 -2.65 -6.68
CA GLN A 150 -17.34 -2.57 -8.14
C GLN A 150 -16.11 -3.34 -8.60
N PHE A 151 -15.02 -3.29 -7.83
CA PHE A 151 -13.73 -3.90 -8.20
C PHE A 151 -13.70 -5.43 -8.06
N GLN A 152 -14.76 -6.05 -7.54
CA GLN A 152 -14.82 -7.51 -7.43
C GLN A 152 -15.08 -8.22 -8.77
N GLU A 153 -15.65 -7.51 -9.75
CA GLU A 153 -15.85 -8.07 -11.08
C GLU A 153 -14.52 -8.05 -11.86
N SER A 154 -13.97 -9.23 -12.10
CA SER A 154 -12.72 -9.39 -12.86
C SER A 154 -12.82 -8.72 -14.23
N GLY A 155 -11.85 -7.86 -14.57
CA GLY A 155 -11.81 -7.15 -15.85
C GLY A 155 -12.63 -5.86 -15.89
N ARG A 156 -13.48 -5.55 -14.90
CA ARG A 156 -14.27 -4.32 -14.88
C ARG A 156 -13.38 -3.10 -14.70
N VAL A 157 -12.57 -3.10 -13.66
CA VAL A 157 -11.63 -2.01 -13.34
C VAL A 157 -10.65 -1.76 -14.48
N GLU A 158 -10.12 -2.82 -15.08
CA GLU A 158 -9.20 -2.72 -16.21
C GLU A 158 -9.87 -2.06 -17.42
N ARG A 159 -11.12 -2.45 -17.74
CA ARG A 159 -11.90 -1.81 -18.81
C ARG A 159 -12.17 -0.33 -18.52
N ASP A 160 -12.46 0.01 -17.26
CA ASP A 160 -12.82 1.37 -16.88
C ASP A 160 -11.61 2.29 -16.80
N PHE A 161 -10.49 1.81 -16.25
CA PHE A 161 -9.25 2.58 -16.18
C PHE A 161 -8.66 2.79 -17.57
N ALA A 162 -8.85 1.85 -18.51
CA ALA A 162 -8.40 1.97 -19.89
C ALA A 162 -9.06 3.14 -20.67
N LYS A 163 -10.14 3.73 -20.15
CA LYS A 163 -10.76 4.95 -20.71
C LYS A 163 -9.87 6.20 -20.55
N TYR A 164 -8.90 6.18 -19.62
CA TYR A 164 -8.07 7.32 -19.24
C TYR A 164 -6.58 6.97 -19.34
N ASP A 165 -5.72 7.99 -19.44
CA ASP A 165 -4.29 7.78 -19.24
C ASP A 165 -3.97 7.48 -17.76
N TYR A 166 -2.87 6.77 -17.51
CA TYR A 166 -2.50 6.34 -16.15
C TYR A 166 -2.34 7.51 -15.18
N PHE A 167 -1.89 8.68 -15.65
CA PHE A 167 -1.66 9.84 -14.79
C PHE A 167 -2.98 10.45 -14.32
N THR A 168 -3.97 10.50 -15.21
CA THR A 168 -5.35 10.87 -14.88
C THR A 168 -5.98 9.90 -13.87
N VAL A 169 -5.82 8.58 -14.06
CA VAL A 169 -6.33 7.56 -13.12
C VAL A 169 -5.71 7.74 -11.73
N ILE A 170 -4.39 7.84 -11.64
CA ILE A 170 -3.69 8.00 -10.36
C ILE A 170 -4.06 9.32 -9.68
N LYS A 171 -4.22 10.41 -10.43
CA LYS A 171 -4.71 11.69 -9.87
C LYS A 171 -6.11 11.56 -9.28
N LYS A 172 -7.04 10.95 -10.02
CA LYS A 172 -8.42 10.73 -9.53
C LYS A 172 -8.42 9.93 -8.23
N LEU A 173 -7.60 8.88 -8.12
CA LEU A 173 -7.55 8.02 -6.94
C LEU A 173 -6.80 8.64 -5.74
N LEU A 174 -5.69 9.35 -5.96
CA LEU A 174 -4.86 9.91 -4.88
C LEU A 174 -5.32 11.30 -4.42
N LEU A 175 -6.10 12.01 -5.24
CA LEU A 175 -6.61 13.35 -4.92
C LEU A 175 -8.09 13.35 -4.56
N ILE A 176 -8.64 12.19 -4.17
CA ILE A 176 -9.98 12.10 -3.57
C ILE A 176 -9.98 13.01 -2.34
N ASN A 177 -10.72 14.11 -2.44
CA ASN A 177 -10.74 15.17 -1.44
C ASN A 177 -12.13 15.35 -0.80
N HIS A 178 -13.07 14.47 -1.15
CA HIS A 178 -14.34 14.36 -0.46
C HIS A 178 -14.14 13.49 0.78
N GLY A 179 -14.61 13.95 1.95
CA GLY A 179 -14.59 13.17 3.19
C GLY A 179 -15.57 11.99 3.18
N ASP A 180 -16.23 11.77 2.05
CA ASP A 180 -17.26 10.76 1.86
C ASP A 180 -16.63 9.43 1.43
N VAL A 181 -17.28 8.34 1.84
CA VAL A 181 -16.94 6.99 1.39
C VAL A 181 -17.05 6.95 -0.14
N PRO A 182 -16.04 6.45 -0.88
CA PRO A 182 -16.03 6.44 -2.35
C PRO A 182 -17.11 5.50 -2.93
N ILE A 183 -18.32 6.04 -3.06
CA ILE A 183 -19.52 5.41 -3.59
C ILE A 183 -19.97 6.22 -4.81
N ALA A 184 -20.12 5.57 -5.96
CA ALA A 184 -20.61 6.21 -7.16
C ALA A 184 -22.15 6.32 -7.16
N PRO A 185 -22.74 7.21 -7.97
CA PRO A 185 -24.17 7.12 -8.27
C PRO A 185 -24.49 5.78 -8.95
N PHE A 186 -25.73 5.32 -8.78
CA PHE A 186 -26.17 4.02 -9.29
C PHE A 186 -25.82 3.80 -10.77
N GLY A 187 -25.09 2.73 -11.03
CA GLY A 187 -24.70 2.32 -12.39
C GLY A 187 -23.61 3.18 -13.03
N ILE A 188 -22.96 4.06 -12.26
CA ILE A 188 -21.79 4.82 -12.70
C ILE A 188 -20.53 4.18 -12.14
N GLU A 189 -19.50 4.07 -12.97
CA GLU A 189 -18.19 3.61 -12.51
C GLU A 189 -17.52 4.66 -11.64
N ILE A 190 -16.95 4.24 -10.52
CA ILE A 190 -16.36 5.18 -9.56
C ILE A 190 -15.32 6.10 -10.21
N ILE A 191 -14.54 5.62 -11.18
CA ILE A 191 -13.51 6.42 -11.86
C ILE A 191 -14.11 7.53 -12.74
N ASP A 192 -15.31 7.30 -13.28
CA ASP A 192 -16.06 8.27 -14.07
C ASP A 192 -16.71 9.33 -13.16
N HIS A 193 -17.03 8.95 -11.91
CA HIS A 193 -17.54 9.87 -10.89
C HIS A 193 -16.46 10.73 -10.21
N MET A 194 -15.23 10.20 -10.05
CA MET A 194 -14.14 10.92 -9.37
C MET A 194 -13.73 12.18 -10.13
N GLU A 195 -13.70 13.32 -9.44
CA GLU A 195 -13.17 14.57 -9.99
C GLU A 195 -11.65 14.70 -9.75
N ILE A 196 -10.95 15.38 -10.66
CA ILE A 196 -9.57 15.81 -10.40
C ILE A 196 -9.64 17.24 -9.86
N PRO A 197 -9.23 17.49 -8.61
CA PRO A 197 -9.22 18.84 -8.08
C PRO A 197 -8.34 19.76 -8.93
N SER A 198 -8.86 20.93 -9.29
CA SER A 198 -8.09 21.97 -10.01
C SER A 198 -6.94 22.55 -9.17
N ALA A 199 -6.99 22.35 -7.84
CA ALA A 199 -5.92 22.66 -6.91
C ALA A 199 -5.94 21.72 -5.70
N ILE A 200 -4.75 21.39 -5.17
CA ILE A 200 -4.61 20.71 -3.88
C ILE A 200 -4.90 21.74 -2.78
N ARG A 201 -6.03 21.64 -2.07
CA ARG A 201 -6.34 22.58 -0.98
C ARG A 201 -5.28 22.46 0.14
N LYS A 202 -4.72 23.59 0.57
CA LYS A 202 -3.69 23.67 1.63
C LYS A 202 -4.11 23.03 2.97
N HIS A 203 -5.40 22.80 3.20
CA HIS A 203 -5.91 22.21 4.45
C HIS A 203 -5.49 20.75 4.66
N SER A 204 -5.19 19.99 3.61
CA SER A 204 -4.69 18.61 3.72
C SER A 204 -3.24 18.53 4.23
N MET A 205 -2.56 19.67 4.42
CA MET A 205 -1.22 19.74 5.04
C MET A 205 -1.25 20.15 6.52
N SER A 206 -2.41 20.48 7.09
CA SER A 206 -2.51 20.95 8.48
C SER A 206 -2.31 19.84 9.52
N ILE A 207 -2.56 18.58 9.14
CA ILE A 207 -2.34 17.39 10.01
C ILE A 207 -0.83 17.11 10.23
N LEU A 208 0.07 17.72 9.46
CA LEU A 208 1.52 17.53 9.58
C LEU A 208 2.25 18.70 10.27
N ARG A 209 1.53 19.67 10.85
CA ARG A 209 2.12 20.85 11.51
C ARG A 209 1.85 20.97 13.02
N THR A 210 1.39 19.91 13.69
CA THR A 210 1.37 19.89 15.17
C THR A 210 2.69 19.38 15.71
N GLY A 211 3.72 20.23 15.57
CA GLY A 211 5.07 19.94 16.01
C GLY A 211 5.95 21.18 16.04
N GLU A 212 5.39 22.36 16.32
CA GLU A 212 6.16 23.45 16.87
C GLU A 212 5.92 23.45 18.38
N ALA A 213 6.99 23.11 19.10
CA ALA A 213 7.06 23.20 20.55
C ALA A 213 7.05 24.68 20.93
N ASP A 214 6.03 25.08 21.69
CA ASP A 214 6.11 26.31 22.46
C ASP A 214 7.12 26.09 23.60
N ALA A 215 8.13 26.95 23.60
CA ALA A 215 9.00 27.25 24.74
C ALA A 215 8.32 28.27 25.66
#